data_AF-A0A1R4GAJ4-F1
#
_entry.id   AF-A0A1R4GAJ4-F1
#
_cell.length_a   1.000
_cell.length_b   1.000
_cell.length_c   1.000
_cell.angle_alpha   90.00
_cell.angle_beta   90.00
_cell.angle_gamma   90.00
#
_symmetry.space_group_name_H-M   'P 1'
#
loop_
_entity.id
_entity.type
_entity.pdbx_description
1 polymer ?
#
loop_
_entity_poly.entity_id
_entity_poly.type
_entity_poly.pdbx_seq_one_letter_code
_entity_poly.pdbx_strand_id
1 'polypeptide(L)'
;MLDAEAAAKVAINAVEAKAQQDQDIIKAAADATAAAQIKNTPESAKTGAQTLNVDVLPLNKIFNTTTRDFTADDTSVVARADIASQNPDGSPGLLGALTITTSGDSDTDISNGFKAHNDSTIVAALGQELPLTYVSIYKDFGDDLRIGYIDGSAVFSAIELPVNGAAVIGMATQSENIPTAGIVGYTGDATHRTLGLGNSIELGSSVFTADFVSKSVKGNLAFAKAGNIALSAYIKGNQISGSAANNGGYATEGGFYGGDAQYLGGVYEGNGVQGTYGAKSDDQTAKDNAVMDVKIQADAAEQEIQALRAEADKAIAMAEQAKADADKAQAAADKAKARAENAGWIRCLASCFG
;
A
#
# COMPACT_ATOMS: atom_id res chain seq x y z
N MET A 1 -2.40 25.72 -50.97
CA MET A 1 -3.14 24.45 -50.79
C MET A 1 -2.16 23.28 -50.69
N LEU A 2 -1.35 23.02 -51.73
CA LEU A 2 -0.34 21.94 -51.74
C LEU A 2 0.63 21.96 -50.55
N ASP A 3 1.12 23.14 -50.14
CA ASP A 3 2.10 23.24 -49.05
C ASP A 3 1.50 22.94 -47.66
N ALA A 4 0.22 23.23 -47.45
CA ALA A 4 -0.47 23.00 -46.17
C ALA A 4 -0.86 21.51 -46.01
N GLU A 5 -1.30 20.87 -47.09
CA GLU A 5 -1.56 19.43 -47.11
C GLU A 5 -0.28 18.62 -46.91
N ALA A 6 0.83 19.05 -47.54
CA ALA A 6 2.14 18.43 -47.32
C ALA A 6 2.61 18.57 -45.87
N ALA A 7 2.44 19.73 -45.24
CA ALA A 7 2.78 19.95 -43.83
C ALA A 7 1.96 19.06 -42.88
N ALA A 8 0.64 18.93 -43.12
CA ALA A 8 -0.20 18.02 -42.34
C ALA A 8 0.26 16.56 -42.48
N LYS A 9 0.63 16.12 -43.70
CA LYS A 9 1.11 14.76 -43.92
C LYS A 9 2.45 14.48 -43.20
N VAL A 10 3.36 15.44 -43.20
CA VAL A 10 4.64 15.34 -42.46
C VAL A 10 4.39 15.21 -40.96
N ALA A 11 3.48 16.01 -40.40
CA ALA A 11 3.17 15.96 -38.98
C ALA A 11 2.52 14.63 -38.56
N ILE A 12 1.61 14.07 -39.38
CA ILE A 12 1.03 12.74 -39.14
C ILE A 12 2.11 11.66 -39.17
N ASN A 13 2.99 11.68 -40.18
CA ASN A 13 4.07 10.71 -40.28
C ASN A 13 5.04 10.80 -39.08
N ALA A 14 5.25 12.00 -38.52
CA ALA A 14 6.08 12.19 -37.33
C ALA A 14 5.43 11.55 -36.08
N VAL A 15 4.11 11.66 -35.92
CA VAL A 15 3.37 10.96 -34.86
C VAL A 15 3.50 9.45 -35.03
N GLU A 16 3.27 8.93 -36.23
CA GLU A 16 3.36 7.49 -36.52
C GLU A 16 4.78 6.96 -36.27
N ALA A 17 5.81 7.69 -36.72
CA ALA A 17 7.21 7.32 -36.51
C ALA A 17 7.57 7.30 -35.02
N LYS A 18 7.13 8.30 -34.25
CA LYS A 18 7.41 8.35 -32.81
C LYS A 18 6.68 7.25 -32.05
N ALA A 19 5.40 7.00 -32.38
CA ALA A 19 4.65 5.89 -31.79
C ALA A 19 5.29 4.53 -32.09
N GLN A 20 5.82 4.34 -33.30
CA GLN A 20 6.54 3.12 -33.66
C GLN A 20 7.90 3.00 -32.95
N GLN A 21 8.60 4.13 -32.78
CA GLN A 21 9.86 4.19 -32.04
C GLN A 21 9.70 3.83 -30.56
N ASP A 22 8.61 4.28 -29.93
CA ASP A 22 8.39 4.07 -28.49
C ASP A 22 7.52 2.85 -28.18
N GLN A 23 7.06 2.11 -29.20
CA GLN A 23 6.17 0.96 -29.02
C GLN A 23 6.71 -0.06 -28.02
N ASP A 24 8.01 -0.33 -28.07
CA ASP A 24 8.66 -1.30 -27.18
C ASP A 24 8.67 -0.83 -25.72
N ILE A 25 8.81 0.47 -25.47
CA ILE A 25 8.79 1.05 -24.11
C ILE A 25 7.38 0.96 -23.54
N ILE A 26 6.37 1.35 -24.33
CA ILE A 26 4.96 1.28 -23.93
C ILE A 26 4.57 -0.18 -23.65
N LYS A 27 5.00 -1.11 -24.51
CA LYS A 27 4.77 -2.54 -24.30
C LYS A 27 5.48 -3.07 -23.06
N ALA A 28 6.74 -2.70 -22.84
CA ALA A 28 7.49 -3.11 -21.65
C ALA A 28 6.82 -2.62 -20.37
N ALA A 29 6.23 -1.43 -20.37
CA ALA A 29 5.46 -0.92 -19.25
C ALA A 29 4.18 -1.72 -18.98
N ALA A 30 3.45 -2.10 -20.03
CA ALA A 30 2.28 -2.97 -19.91
C ALA A 30 2.65 -4.36 -19.38
N ASP A 31 3.72 -4.96 -19.92
CA ASP A 31 4.20 -6.29 -19.52
C ASP A 31 4.71 -6.30 -18.06
N ALA A 32 5.45 -5.26 -17.65
CA ALA A 32 5.89 -5.10 -16.27
C ALA A 32 4.70 -4.95 -15.31
N THR A 33 3.70 -4.14 -15.68
CA THR A 33 2.48 -3.95 -14.88
C THR A 33 1.73 -5.27 -14.71
N ALA A 34 1.58 -6.04 -15.80
CA ALA A 34 0.95 -7.36 -15.76
C ALA A 34 1.75 -8.36 -14.91
N ALA A 35 3.08 -8.27 -14.89
CA ALA A 35 3.95 -9.14 -14.09
C ALA A 35 3.92 -8.79 -12.59
N ALA A 36 3.74 -7.51 -12.24
CA ALA A 36 3.62 -7.02 -10.87
C ALA A 36 2.22 -7.22 -10.27
N GLN A 37 1.21 -7.47 -11.10
CA GLN A 37 -0.16 -7.65 -10.63
C GLN A 37 -0.28 -8.83 -9.67
N ILE A 38 -0.81 -8.54 -8.47
CA ILE A 38 -1.30 -9.56 -7.52
C ILE A 38 -2.56 -10.16 -8.11
N LYS A 39 -2.56 -11.47 -8.34
CA LYS A 39 -3.60 -12.15 -9.12
C LYS A 39 -4.74 -12.67 -8.26
N ASN A 40 -4.43 -13.07 -7.03
CA ASN A 40 -5.40 -13.61 -6.12
C ASN A 40 -5.94 -12.54 -5.18
N THR A 41 -7.16 -12.75 -4.70
CA THR A 41 -7.74 -11.92 -3.63
C THR A 41 -7.41 -12.56 -2.28
N PRO A 42 -6.99 -11.80 -1.26
CA PRO A 42 -6.81 -12.35 0.08
C PRO A 42 -8.15 -12.74 0.72
N GLU A 43 -8.10 -13.27 1.94
CA GLU A 43 -9.27 -13.42 2.79
C GLU A 43 -9.89 -12.03 3.07
N SER A 44 -11.23 -11.95 3.06
CA SER A 44 -11.93 -10.68 3.26
C SER A 44 -11.95 -10.20 4.72
N ALA A 45 -11.82 -11.13 5.67
CA ALA A 45 -11.78 -10.82 7.09
C ALA A 45 -10.34 -10.52 7.51
N LYS A 46 -10.15 -9.45 8.29
CA LYS A 46 -8.86 -9.20 8.92
C LYS A 46 -8.61 -10.21 10.03
N THR A 47 -7.42 -10.80 10.01
CA THR A 47 -6.94 -11.73 11.03
C THR A 47 -5.50 -11.39 11.42
N GLY A 48 -4.95 -12.07 12.41
CA GLY A 48 -3.54 -11.95 12.73
C GLY A 48 -3.21 -12.53 14.10
N ALA A 49 -2.32 -11.84 14.80
CA ALA A 49 -1.89 -12.20 16.14
C ALA A 49 -1.75 -10.93 16.98
N GLN A 50 -2.08 -11.03 18.26
CA GLN A 50 -1.77 -10.00 19.24
C GLN A 50 -1.07 -10.60 20.45
N THR A 51 -0.19 -9.83 21.06
CA THR A 51 0.37 -10.09 22.38
C THR A 51 0.00 -8.94 23.31
N LEU A 52 -0.40 -9.25 24.53
CA LEU A 52 -0.81 -8.27 25.54
C LEU A 52 0.02 -8.46 26.80
N ASN A 53 0.37 -7.35 27.44
CA ASN A 53 1.04 -7.35 28.73
C ASN A 53 0.44 -6.25 29.63
N VAL A 54 -0.25 -6.67 30.68
CA VAL A 54 -0.89 -5.78 31.65
C VAL A 54 -0.31 -6.06 33.03
N ASP A 55 0.43 -5.10 33.58
CA ASP A 55 1.00 -5.21 34.93
C ASP A 55 0.06 -4.58 35.96
N VAL A 56 -0.48 -5.41 36.83
CA VAL A 56 -1.38 -5.00 37.92
C VAL A 56 -0.60 -5.04 39.23
N LEU A 57 0.31 -4.08 39.38
CA LEU A 57 1.22 -3.93 40.53
C LEU A 57 0.53 -4.07 41.89
N PRO A 58 -0.66 -3.46 42.16
CA PRO A 58 -1.34 -3.61 43.46
C PRO A 58 -1.71 -5.05 43.82
N LEU A 59 -1.82 -5.93 42.83
CA LEU A 59 -2.11 -7.35 43.00
C LEU A 59 -0.87 -8.24 42.85
N ASN A 60 0.30 -7.65 42.54
CA ASN A 60 1.52 -8.38 42.17
C ASN A 60 1.24 -9.45 41.09
N LYS A 61 0.49 -9.06 40.05
CA LYS A 61 0.08 -9.93 38.94
C LYS A 61 0.41 -9.27 37.61
N ILE A 62 0.98 -10.05 36.70
CA ILE A 62 1.16 -9.68 35.29
C ILE A 62 0.26 -10.58 34.46
N PHE A 63 -0.65 -9.99 33.70
CA PHE A 63 -1.48 -10.70 32.73
C PHE A 63 -0.82 -10.61 31.36
N ASN A 64 -0.42 -11.77 30.83
CA ASN A 64 0.18 -11.90 29.50
C ASN A 64 -0.60 -12.94 28.71
N THR A 65 -0.92 -12.63 27.45
CA THR A 65 -1.39 -13.62 26.49
C THR A 65 -0.95 -13.25 25.08
N THR A 66 -0.63 -14.28 24.28
CA THR A 66 -0.58 -14.16 22.82
C THR A 66 -1.74 -14.96 22.25
N THR A 67 -2.54 -14.33 21.37
CA THR A 67 -3.73 -14.96 20.80
C THR A 67 -3.98 -14.53 19.36
N ARG A 68 -4.65 -15.41 18.63
CA ARG A 68 -5.22 -15.16 17.30
C ARG A 68 -6.73 -15.00 17.33
N ASP A 69 -7.36 -15.25 18.48
CA ASP A 69 -8.80 -15.13 18.69
C ASP A 69 -9.15 -13.70 19.05
N PHE A 70 -9.30 -12.84 18.06
CA PHE A 70 -9.75 -11.46 18.22
C PHE A 70 -10.39 -10.94 16.94
N THR A 71 -11.11 -9.83 17.05
CA THR A 71 -11.65 -9.10 15.91
C THR A 71 -10.90 -7.78 15.74
N ALA A 72 -10.77 -7.36 14.49
CA ALA A 72 -10.20 -6.08 14.12
C ALA A 72 -10.84 -5.56 12.84
N ASP A 73 -10.76 -4.26 12.64
CA ASP A 73 -11.12 -3.57 11.41
C ASP A 73 -9.96 -2.69 10.94
N ASP A 74 -10.23 -1.72 10.06
CA ASP A 74 -9.20 -0.82 9.51
C ASP A 74 -8.63 0.15 10.54
N THR A 75 -9.34 0.42 11.64
CA THR A 75 -8.95 1.44 12.61
C THR A 75 -8.93 0.95 14.04
N SER A 76 -9.33 -0.29 14.34
CA SER A 76 -9.43 -0.79 15.70
C SER A 76 -9.09 -2.27 15.84
N VAL A 77 -8.71 -2.65 17.07
CA VAL A 77 -8.45 -4.03 17.48
C VAL A 77 -9.12 -4.32 18.81
N VAL A 78 -9.73 -5.50 18.94
CA VAL A 78 -10.24 -5.97 20.24
C VAL A 78 -9.10 -6.63 21.01
N ALA A 79 -8.55 -5.88 21.96
CA ALA A 79 -7.57 -6.37 22.92
C ALA A 79 -8.23 -7.39 23.87
N ARG A 80 -7.76 -8.63 23.82
CA ARG A 80 -8.29 -9.77 24.60
C ARG A 80 -7.66 -9.92 25.98
N ALA A 81 -7.73 -8.87 26.79
CA ALA A 81 -7.28 -8.93 28.18
C ALA A 81 -8.15 -9.88 29.04
N ASP A 82 -9.39 -10.16 28.60
CA ASP A 82 -10.24 -11.22 29.13
C ASP A 82 -9.58 -12.60 29.05
N ILE A 83 -8.97 -12.93 27.91
CA ILE A 83 -8.21 -14.20 27.76
C ILE A 83 -6.99 -14.17 28.69
N ALA A 84 -6.25 -13.06 28.73
CA ALA A 84 -5.05 -12.94 29.56
C ALA A 84 -5.33 -13.13 31.06
N SER A 85 -6.52 -12.74 31.52
CA SER A 85 -6.91 -12.79 32.93
C SER A 85 -7.81 -13.97 33.29
N GLN A 86 -8.19 -14.81 32.32
CA GLN A 86 -9.12 -15.94 32.49
C GLN A 86 -8.66 -16.89 33.60
N ASN A 87 -9.61 -17.36 34.41
CA ASN A 87 -9.29 -18.34 35.44
C ASN A 87 -8.99 -19.73 34.83
N PRO A 88 -8.23 -20.59 35.52
CA PRO A 88 -7.91 -21.94 35.01
C PRO A 88 -9.12 -22.84 34.71
N ASP A 89 -10.27 -22.55 35.30
CA ASP A 89 -11.54 -23.26 35.07
C ASP A 89 -12.34 -22.72 33.87
N GLY A 90 -11.79 -21.73 33.15
CA GLY A 90 -12.42 -21.07 32.00
C GLY A 90 -13.39 -19.94 32.35
N SER A 91 -13.65 -19.68 33.64
CA SER A 91 -14.52 -18.58 34.05
C SER A 91 -13.85 -17.20 33.82
N PRO A 92 -14.66 -16.13 33.63
CA PRO A 92 -14.13 -14.78 33.41
C PRO A 92 -13.15 -14.32 34.48
N GLY A 93 -12.09 -13.65 34.03
CA GLY A 93 -11.02 -13.10 34.84
C GLY A 93 -11.30 -11.74 35.47
N LEU A 94 -10.21 -11.06 35.86
CA LEU A 94 -10.25 -9.70 36.41
C LEU A 94 -10.35 -8.58 35.36
N LEU A 95 -10.04 -8.88 34.10
CA LEU A 95 -10.02 -7.94 32.99
C LEU A 95 -11.05 -8.33 31.94
N GLY A 96 -11.65 -7.34 31.28
CA GLY A 96 -12.53 -7.53 30.13
C GLY A 96 -11.80 -7.38 28.78
N ALA A 97 -12.43 -7.82 27.70
CA ALA A 97 -12.01 -7.45 26.35
C ALA A 97 -12.25 -5.95 26.13
N LEU A 98 -11.39 -5.31 25.35
CA LEU A 98 -11.43 -3.87 25.13
C LEU A 98 -11.15 -3.54 23.66
N THR A 99 -12.04 -2.77 23.03
CA THR A 99 -11.77 -2.21 21.71
C THR A 99 -10.80 -1.04 21.83
N ILE A 100 -9.68 -1.14 21.12
CA ILE A 100 -8.64 -0.12 21.04
C ILE A 100 -8.66 0.49 19.64
N THR A 101 -8.84 1.81 19.56
CA THR A 101 -8.70 2.57 18.31
C THR A 101 -7.21 2.74 18.01
N THR A 102 -6.75 2.23 16.88
CA THR A 102 -5.34 2.20 16.49
C THR A 102 -4.94 3.37 15.57
N SER A 103 -5.89 4.00 14.89
CA SER A 103 -5.66 5.07 13.92
C SER A 103 -6.89 5.96 13.72
N GLY A 104 -6.70 7.20 13.29
CA GLY A 104 -7.79 8.10 12.88
C GLY A 104 -7.31 9.38 12.20
N ASP A 105 -8.20 10.36 12.06
CA ASP A 105 -7.91 11.63 11.36
C ASP A 105 -6.84 12.48 12.08
N SER A 106 -6.60 12.20 13.37
CA SER A 106 -5.62 12.91 14.22
C SER A 106 -4.22 12.30 14.22
N ASP A 107 -3.96 11.34 13.34
CA ASP A 107 -2.68 10.65 13.28
C ASP A 107 -1.53 11.60 12.94
N THR A 108 -0.40 11.37 13.59
CA THR A 108 0.84 12.11 13.32
C THR A 108 1.87 11.20 12.69
N ASP A 109 2.49 11.64 11.60
CA ASP A 109 3.61 10.92 10.99
C ASP A 109 4.82 10.94 11.93
N ILE A 110 5.48 9.79 12.06
CA ILE A 110 6.72 9.62 12.82
C ILE A 110 7.86 9.39 11.80
N SER A 111 8.67 8.35 11.97
CA SER A 111 9.76 7.97 11.08
C SER A 111 9.45 6.66 10.36
N ASN A 112 10.09 6.46 9.21
CA ASN A 112 10.01 5.24 8.41
C ASN A 112 8.57 4.83 8.04
N GLY A 113 7.66 5.80 7.87
CA GLY A 113 6.26 5.55 7.52
C GLY A 113 5.39 5.04 8.68
N PHE A 114 5.90 5.03 9.92
CA PHE A 114 5.05 4.84 11.10
C PHE A 114 4.24 6.10 11.41
N LYS A 115 3.07 5.89 12.00
CA LYS A 115 2.17 6.92 12.50
C LYS A 115 1.87 6.69 13.98
N ALA A 116 1.58 7.77 14.69
CA ALA A 116 1.10 7.76 16.07
C ALA A 116 -0.34 8.28 16.15
N HIS A 117 -1.20 7.49 16.79
CA HIS A 117 -2.55 7.88 17.19
C HIS A 117 -2.62 7.97 18.71
N ASN A 118 -3.05 9.12 19.24
CA ASN A 118 -3.26 9.30 20.67
C ASN A 118 -4.74 9.17 20.95
N ASP A 119 -5.11 8.37 21.95
CA ASP A 119 -6.51 8.17 22.28
C ASP A 119 -6.70 7.80 23.77
N SER A 120 -7.96 7.72 24.17
CA SER A 120 -8.36 7.29 25.50
C SER A 120 -9.63 6.48 25.46
N THR A 121 -9.77 5.56 26.41
CA THR A 121 -10.98 4.74 26.58
C THR A 121 -11.15 4.39 28.06
N ILE A 122 -12.18 3.63 28.38
CA ILE A 122 -12.46 3.14 29.72
C ILE A 122 -12.31 1.62 29.72
N VAL A 123 -11.49 1.10 30.64
CA VAL A 123 -11.37 -0.34 30.87
C VAL A 123 -12.15 -0.72 32.13
N ALA A 124 -13.05 -1.69 31.99
CA ALA A 124 -13.67 -2.36 33.12
C ALA A 124 -12.67 -3.36 33.70
N ALA A 125 -12.08 -3.03 34.85
CA ALA A 125 -11.08 -3.84 35.52
C ALA A 125 -11.22 -3.72 37.04
N LEU A 126 -10.94 -4.79 37.76
CA LEU A 126 -10.91 -4.78 39.24
C LEU A 126 -12.25 -4.33 39.87
N GLY A 127 -13.37 -4.54 39.17
CA GLY A 127 -14.70 -4.13 39.65
C GLY A 127 -15.00 -2.63 39.52
N GLN A 128 -14.20 -1.88 38.77
CA GLN A 128 -14.38 -0.45 38.51
C GLN A 128 -14.06 -0.08 37.06
N GLU A 129 -14.43 1.14 36.67
CA GLU A 129 -14.08 1.74 35.40
C GLU A 129 -12.78 2.55 35.56
N LEU A 130 -11.75 2.18 34.81
CA LEU A 130 -10.45 2.85 34.82
C LEU A 130 -10.24 3.61 33.52
N PRO A 131 -9.90 4.90 33.56
CA PRO A 131 -9.47 5.61 32.36
C PRO A 131 -8.15 5.01 31.87
N LEU A 132 -8.12 4.63 30.61
CA LEU A 132 -6.93 4.19 29.88
C LEU A 132 -6.59 5.28 28.85
N THR A 133 -5.42 5.89 29.00
CA THR A 133 -4.83 6.76 27.97
C THR A 133 -3.73 5.99 27.27
N TYR A 134 -3.65 6.09 25.94
CA TYR A 134 -2.67 5.32 25.19
C TYR A 134 -2.24 6.00 23.89
N VAL A 135 -1.08 5.57 23.40
CA VAL A 135 -0.57 5.88 22.07
C VAL A 135 -0.49 4.57 21.28
N SER A 136 -1.10 4.56 20.10
CA SER A 136 -0.94 3.52 19.10
C SER A 136 0.13 3.96 18.09
N ILE A 137 1.24 3.23 18.00
CA ILE A 137 2.23 3.40 16.95
C ILE A 137 2.04 2.28 15.93
N TYR A 138 1.74 2.63 14.69
CA TYR A 138 1.40 1.65 13.66
C TYR A 138 2.01 1.98 12.30
N LYS A 139 2.08 0.98 11.43
CA LYS A 139 2.49 1.12 10.03
C LYS A 139 1.67 0.18 9.15
N ASP A 140 1.20 0.72 8.03
CA ASP A 140 0.51 -0.01 6.98
C ASP A 140 1.46 -0.42 5.86
N PHE A 141 1.24 -1.62 5.33
CA PHE A 141 1.92 -2.20 4.18
C PHE A 141 0.86 -2.45 3.10
N GLY A 142 0.56 -1.40 2.33
CA GLY A 142 -0.64 -1.38 1.49
C GLY A 142 -1.91 -1.53 2.33
N ASP A 143 -2.96 -2.09 1.74
CA ASP A 143 -4.25 -2.27 2.42
C ASP A 143 -4.36 -3.62 3.15
N ASP A 144 -3.38 -4.51 2.95
CA ASP A 144 -3.45 -5.91 3.34
C ASP A 144 -2.82 -6.22 4.69
N LEU A 145 -1.94 -5.36 5.21
CA LEU A 145 -1.18 -5.62 6.43
C LEU A 145 -0.93 -4.34 7.23
N ARG A 146 -1.25 -4.39 8.52
CA ARG A 146 -0.89 -3.41 9.54
C ARG A 146 -0.09 -4.10 10.63
N ILE A 147 0.99 -3.43 11.05
CA ILE A 147 1.66 -3.75 12.32
C ILE A 147 1.46 -2.59 13.28
N GLY A 148 1.26 -2.89 14.56
CA GLY A 148 0.98 -1.85 15.54
C GLY A 148 1.39 -2.23 16.95
N TYR A 149 1.64 -1.20 17.75
CA TYR A 149 1.97 -1.29 19.16
C TYR A 149 1.13 -0.29 19.94
N ILE A 150 0.55 -0.72 21.05
CA ILE A 150 -0.19 0.11 22.01
C ILE A 150 0.66 0.30 23.26
N ASP A 151 0.95 1.55 23.56
CA ASP A 151 1.59 1.99 24.80
C ASP A 151 0.59 2.80 25.62
N GLY A 152 0.05 2.19 26.66
CA GLY A 152 -0.99 2.80 27.49
C GLY A 152 -0.72 2.70 28.97
N SER A 153 -1.47 3.50 29.71
CA SER A 153 -1.49 3.50 31.17
C SER A 153 -2.91 3.68 31.68
N ALA A 154 -3.30 2.86 32.66
CA ALA A 154 -4.53 3.02 33.42
C ALA A 154 -4.21 3.45 34.86
N VAL A 155 -5.08 4.23 35.50
CA VAL A 155 -4.84 4.71 36.88
C VAL A 155 -5.77 4.01 37.87
N PHE A 156 -5.21 3.20 38.78
CA PHE A 156 -5.95 2.55 39.87
C PHE A 156 -5.45 3.08 41.22
N SER A 157 -6.32 3.73 42.00
CA SER A 157 -5.97 4.25 43.35
C SER A 157 -4.70 5.12 43.37
N ALA A 158 -4.56 6.03 42.39
CA ALA A 158 -3.39 6.90 42.19
C ALA A 158 -2.08 6.18 41.79
N ILE A 159 -2.17 4.90 41.40
CA ILE A 159 -1.05 4.12 40.86
C ILE A 159 -1.28 3.94 39.36
N GLU A 160 -0.27 4.28 38.55
CA GLU A 160 -0.25 4.01 37.12
C GLU A 160 0.07 2.53 36.87
N LEU A 161 -0.78 1.89 36.07
CA LEU A 161 -0.66 0.50 35.63
C LEU A 161 -0.30 0.50 34.14
N PRO A 162 0.85 -0.07 33.74
CA PRO A 162 1.20 -0.14 32.34
C PRO A 162 0.31 -1.16 31.61
N VAL A 163 -0.24 -0.74 30.48
CA VAL A 163 -1.08 -1.53 29.59
C VAL A 163 -0.40 -1.50 28.22
N ASN A 164 0.26 -2.60 27.87
CA ASN A 164 0.98 -2.69 26.60
C ASN A 164 0.35 -3.77 25.71
N GLY A 165 0.38 -3.54 24.41
CA GLY A 165 -0.03 -4.52 23.42
C GLY A 165 0.77 -4.39 22.13
N ALA A 166 0.92 -5.48 21.41
CA ALA A 166 1.45 -5.48 20.05
C ALA A 166 0.52 -6.32 19.19
N ALA A 167 0.20 -5.87 17.99
CA ALA A 167 -0.72 -6.56 17.09
C ALA A 167 -0.24 -6.49 15.64
N VAL A 168 -0.40 -7.61 14.94
CA VAL A 168 -0.41 -7.65 13.49
C VAL A 168 -1.84 -7.95 13.03
N ILE A 169 -2.32 -7.19 12.05
CA ILE A 169 -3.68 -7.26 11.55
C ILE A 169 -3.61 -7.18 10.04
N GLY A 170 -4.24 -8.10 9.33
CA GLY A 170 -4.24 -8.05 7.88
C GLY A 170 -5.22 -9.00 7.23
N MET A 171 -5.44 -8.81 5.94
CA MET A 171 -6.18 -9.74 5.09
C MET A 171 -5.24 -10.91 4.76
N ALA A 172 -5.49 -12.06 5.37
CA ALA A 172 -4.58 -13.20 5.24
C ALA A 172 -4.58 -13.76 3.81
N THR A 173 -3.45 -14.26 3.36
CA THR A 173 -3.39 -15.00 2.09
C THR A 173 -4.23 -16.27 2.22
N GLN A 174 -5.09 -16.57 1.23
CA GLN A 174 -5.84 -17.81 1.25
C GLN A 174 -4.87 -19.01 1.23
N SER A 175 -5.20 -20.08 1.97
CA SER A 175 -4.26 -21.20 2.17
C SER A 175 -3.86 -21.89 0.85
N GLU A 176 -4.73 -21.89 -0.15
CA GLU A 176 -4.46 -22.39 -1.51
C GLU A 176 -3.49 -21.51 -2.32
N ASN A 177 -3.35 -20.23 -1.96
CA ASN A 177 -2.50 -19.26 -2.66
C ASN A 177 -1.13 -19.07 -1.98
N ILE A 178 -0.90 -19.74 -0.85
CA ILE A 178 0.43 -19.82 -0.25
C ILE A 178 1.36 -20.55 -1.22
N PRO A 179 2.54 -19.99 -1.55
CA PRO A 179 3.50 -20.68 -2.40
C PRO A 179 3.82 -22.08 -1.87
N THR A 180 3.88 -23.06 -2.76
CA THR A 180 4.15 -24.46 -2.40
C THR A 180 5.61 -24.88 -2.62
N ALA A 181 6.39 -23.99 -3.23
CA ALA A 181 7.79 -24.19 -3.54
C ALA A 181 8.53 -22.86 -3.55
N GLY A 182 9.86 -22.95 -3.50
CA GLY A 182 10.75 -21.79 -3.56
C GLY A 182 11.07 -21.20 -2.20
N ILE A 183 12.02 -20.27 -2.23
CA ILE A 183 12.51 -19.52 -1.09
C ILE A 183 12.30 -18.05 -1.44
N VAL A 184 11.59 -17.32 -0.58
CA VAL A 184 11.22 -15.92 -0.82
C VAL A 184 11.76 -15.07 0.33
N GLY A 185 12.44 -13.98 -0.04
CA GLY A 185 12.88 -12.95 0.91
C GLY A 185 11.76 -11.94 1.19
N TYR A 186 11.74 -11.42 2.41
CA TYR A 186 10.82 -10.37 2.85
C TYR A 186 11.60 -9.32 3.63
N THR A 187 11.49 -8.06 3.23
CA THR A 187 12.16 -6.93 3.89
C THR A 187 11.14 -5.90 4.34
N GLY A 188 11.33 -5.35 5.53
CA GLY A 188 10.49 -4.28 6.06
C GLY A 188 10.94 -3.76 7.42
N ASP A 189 9.97 -3.54 8.29
CA ASP A 189 10.15 -2.80 9.54
C ASP A 189 9.72 -3.63 10.75
N ALA A 190 10.15 -3.18 11.92
CA ALA A 190 9.83 -3.81 13.18
C ALA A 190 9.68 -2.79 14.31
N THR A 191 8.97 -3.18 15.34
CA THR A 191 8.91 -2.46 16.62
C THR A 191 9.53 -3.32 17.72
N HIS A 192 10.11 -2.65 18.71
CA HIS A 192 10.67 -3.27 19.89
C HIS A 192 10.33 -2.45 21.12
N ARG A 193 9.91 -3.12 22.18
CA ARG A 193 9.72 -2.47 23.46
C ARG A 193 10.02 -3.39 24.64
N THR A 194 10.87 -2.90 25.51
CA THR A 194 11.03 -3.42 26.87
C THR A 194 9.76 -3.16 27.68
N LEU A 195 9.24 -4.19 28.33
CA LEU A 195 8.08 -4.11 29.19
C LEU A 195 8.39 -3.31 30.47
N GLY A 196 7.35 -2.70 31.04
CA GLY A 196 7.44 -1.85 32.22
C GLY A 196 7.28 -0.35 31.93
N LEU A 197 7.09 0.42 33.00
CA LEU A 197 6.82 1.87 32.93
C LEU A 197 8.04 2.65 32.42
N GLY A 198 7.77 3.69 31.62
CA GLY A 198 8.77 4.66 31.17
C GLY A 198 9.73 4.18 30.08
N ASN A 199 9.60 2.93 29.61
CA ASN A 199 10.32 2.48 28.42
C ASN A 199 9.73 3.14 27.18
N SER A 200 10.52 3.29 26.12
CA SER A 200 10.05 3.81 24.83
C SER A 200 10.01 2.70 23.78
N ILE A 201 9.16 2.87 22.77
CA ILE A 201 9.17 2.00 21.59
C ILE A 201 10.38 2.38 20.73
N GLU A 202 11.13 1.37 20.33
CA GLU A 202 12.20 1.47 19.34
C GLU A 202 11.72 0.94 17.99
N LEU A 203 11.92 1.72 16.94
CA LEU A 203 11.64 1.32 15.56
C LEU A 203 12.92 0.73 14.95
N GLY A 204 12.76 -0.34 14.19
CA GLY A 204 13.86 -1.07 13.56
C GLY A 204 13.47 -1.65 12.21
N SER A 205 14.34 -2.48 11.66
CA SER A 205 14.09 -3.18 10.40
C SER A 205 13.85 -4.68 10.62
N SER A 206 13.21 -5.30 9.65
CA SER A 206 13.00 -6.75 9.61
C SER A 206 13.45 -7.32 8.26
N VAL A 207 14.12 -8.48 8.32
CA VAL A 207 14.50 -9.26 7.14
C VAL A 207 14.18 -10.71 7.43
N PHE A 208 13.32 -11.31 6.60
CA PHE A 208 12.91 -12.70 6.70
C PHE A 208 13.18 -13.46 5.41
N THR A 209 13.30 -14.77 5.54
CA THR A 209 13.36 -15.73 4.44
C THR A 209 12.36 -16.83 4.75
N ALA A 210 11.37 -16.98 3.88
CA ALA A 210 10.41 -18.06 3.91
C ALA A 210 10.83 -19.14 2.92
N ASP A 211 11.04 -20.35 3.41
CA ASP A 211 11.23 -21.55 2.60
C ASP A 211 9.93 -22.37 2.64
N PHE A 212 9.18 -22.32 1.53
CA PHE A 212 7.90 -22.97 1.41
C PHE A 212 8.02 -24.48 1.20
N VAL A 213 9.19 -24.97 0.80
CA VAL A 213 9.47 -26.42 0.66
C VAL A 213 9.69 -27.03 2.04
N SER A 214 10.54 -26.42 2.87
CA SER A 214 10.77 -26.88 4.24
C SER A 214 9.71 -26.40 5.24
N LYS A 215 8.77 -25.54 4.80
CA LYS A 215 7.73 -24.92 5.63
C LYS A 215 8.32 -24.19 6.83
N SER A 216 9.37 -23.41 6.60
CA SER A 216 10.06 -22.66 7.65
C SER A 216 10.24 -21.20 7.27
N VAL A 217 10.25 -20.36 8.29
CA VAL A 217 10.63 -18.94 8.19
C VAL A 217 11.79 -18.72 9.13
N LYS A 218 12.80 -17.99 8.64
CA LYS A 218 13.90 -17.47 9.46
C LYS A 218 13.98 -15.97 9.25
N GLY A 219 14.21 -15.21 10.30
CA GLY A 219 14.39 -13.78 10.17
C GLY A 219 15.28 -13.17 11.22
N ASN A 220 15.65 -11.93 10.96
CA ASN A 220 16.43 -11.09 11.84
C ASN A 220 15.75 -9.72 11.92
N LEU A 221 15.47 -9.30 13.15
CA LEU A 221 15.06 -7.94 13.46
C LEU A 221 16.30 -7.17 13.91
N ALA A 222 16.46 -5.93 13.45
CA ALA A 222 17.61 -5.11 13.79
C ALA A 222 17.17 -3.78 14.40
N PHE A 223 17.69 -3.51 15.60
CA PHE A 223 17.41 -2.31 16.39
C PHE A 223 18.73 -1.66 16.80
N ALA A 224 18.76 -0.33 16.90
CA ALA A 224 19.97 0.41 17.21
C ALA A 224 20.43 0.23 18.67
N LYS A 225 19.48 0.13 19.61
CA LYS A 225 19.72 -0.04 21.04
C LYS A 225 19.51 -1.48 21.49
N ALA A 226 18.40 -2.11 21.09
CA ALA A 226 18.11 -3.49 21.47
C ALA A 226 18.98 -4.54 20.74
N GLY A 227 19.67 -4.15 19.66
CA GLY A 227 20.52 -5.05 18.88
C GLY A 227 19.70 -5.96 17.96
N ASN A 228 20.26 -7.13 17.64
CA ASN A 228 19.65 -8.07 16.70
C ASN A 228 18.86 -9.16 17.42
N ILE A 229 17.65 -9.45 16.93
CA ILE A 229 16.81 -10.55 17.41
C ILE A 229 16.59 -11.51 16.24
N ALA A 230 17.07 -12.74 16.38
CA ALA A 230 16.85 -13.80 15.42
C ALA A 230 15.56 -14.57 15.76
N LEU A 231 14.70 -14.76 14.76
CA LEU A 231 13.45 -15.50 14.89
C LEU A 231 13.40 -16.64 13.88
N SER A 232 12.76 -17.73 14.29
CA SER A 232 12.44 -18.89 13.48
C SER A 232 11.00 -19.31 13.76
N ALA A 233 10.29 -19.69 12.70
CA ALA A 233 8.90 -20.12 12.77
C ALA A 233 8.61 -21.23 11.75
N TYR A 234 7.56 -22.00 12.02
CA TYR A 234 7.02 -23.01 11.11
C TYR A 234 5.81 -22.48 10.38
N ILE A 235 5.69 -22.81 9.10
CA ILE A 235 4.57 -22.47 8.24
C ILE A 235 3.50 -23.55 8.36
N LYS A 236 2.27 -23.15 8.70
CA LYS A 236 1.07 -24.01 8.71
C LYS A 236 -0.09 -23.29 8.02
N GLY A 237 -0.37 -23.67 6.78
CA GLY A 237 -1.29 -22.90 5.93
C GLY A 237 -0.71 -21.51 5.69
N ASN A 238 -1.51 -20.48 5.97
CA ASN A 238 -1.09 -19.08 5.91
C ASN A 238 -0.50 -18.52 7.21
N GLN A 239 -0.38 -19.33 8.26
CA GLN A 239 0.10 -18.91 9.58
C GLN A 239 1.55 -19.33 9.80
N ILE A 240 2.26 -18.53 10.60
CA ILE A 240 3.58 -18.85 11.12
C ILE A 240 3.57 -18.83 12.65
N SER A 241 4.27 -19.79 13.25
CA SER A 241 4.40 -19.92 14.71
C SER A 241 5.80 -20.39 15.09
N GLY A 242 6.38 -19.78 16.11
CA GLY A 242 7.73 -20.07 16.60
C GLY A 242 7.80 -20.03 18.12
N SER A 243 8.36 -21.07 18.73
CA SER A 243 8.45 -21.17 20.19
C SER A 243 9.68 -20.48 20.76
N ALA A 244 9.58 -19.94 21.98
CA ALA A 244 10.69 -19.36 22.74
C ALA A 244 11.95 -20.25 22.80
N ALA A 245 11.78 -21.57 22.93
CA ALA A 245 12.89 -22.53 22.97
C ALA A 245 13.79 -22.50 21.71
N ASN A 246 13.21 -22.20 20.55
CA ASN A 246 13.92 -22.19 19.27
C ASN A 246 14.49 -20.80 18.91
N ASN A 247 14.13 -19.78 19.69
CA ASN A 247 14.29 -18.36 19.35
C ASN A 247 14.95 -17.59 20.51
N GLY A 248 15.81 -18.25 21.30
CA GLY A 248 16.56 -17.58 22.36
C GLY A 248 15.68 -16.91 23.43
N GLY A 249 14.49 -17.46 23.69
CA GLY A 249 13.53 -16.92 24.66
C GLY A 249 12.35 -16.15 24.06
N TYR A 250 12.30 -15.95 22.74
CA TYR A 250 11.20 -15.23 22.08
C TYR A 250 10.16 -16.16 21.42
N ALA A 251 8.90 -16.09 21.83
CA ALA A 251 7.82 -16.66 21.04
C ALA A 251 7.44 -15.71 19.90
N THR A 252 6.96 -16.23 18.78
CA THR A 252 6.45 -15.42 17.66
C THR A 252 5.26 -16.08 16.98
N GLU A 253 4.27 -15.25 16.65
CA GLU A 253 3.04 -15.64 15.97
C GLU A 253 2.73 -14.63 14.87
N GLY A 254 2.34 -15.10 13.69
CA GLY A 254 2.13 -14.23 12.54
C GLY A 254 1.58 -14.97 11.34
N GLY A 255 1.66 -14.38 10.16
CA GLY A 255 1.21 -15.03 8.92
C GLY A 255 1.67 -14.34 7.65
N PHE A 256 1.20 -14.89 6.54
CA PHE A 256 1.29 -14.32 5.21
C PHE A 256 -0.01 -13.57 4.89
N TYR A 257 0.14 -12.39 4.30
CA TYR A 257 -0.97 -11.47 4.03
C TYR A 257 -0.95 -11.00 2.58
N GLY A 258 -2.14 -10.57 2.14
CA GLY A 258 -2.39 -10.19 0.75
C GLY A 258 -2.63 -11.39 -0.16
N GLY A 259 -3.04 -11.13 -1.40
CA GLY A 259 -3.50 -12.15 -2.33
C GLY A 259 -2.51 -13.29 -2.61
N ASP A 260 -1.23 -12.97 -2.73
CA ASP A 260 -0.18 -13.87 -3.21
C ASP A 260 0.97 -14.02 -2.19
N ALA A 261 0.66 -13.89 -0.89
CA ALA A 261 1.66 -13.85 0.19
C ALA A 261 2.73 -12.77 -0.02
N GLN A 262 2.35 -11.63 -0.61
CA GLN A 262 3.28 -10.53 -0.87
C GLN A 262 3.70 -9.80 0.41
N TYR A 263 3.04 -10.06 1.54
CA TYR A 263 3.41 -9.56 2.85
C TYR A 263 3.59 -10.68 3.87
N LEU A 264 4.50 -10.47 4.81
CA LEU A 264 4.71 -11.30 5.99
C LEU A 264 4.67 -10.38 7.22
N GLY A 265 3.95 -10.78 8.26
CA GLY A 265 3.88 -9.99 9.48
C GLY A 265 3.60 -10.83 10.71
N GLY A 266 3.94 -10.30 11.89
CA GLY A 266 3.82 -11.03 13.15
C GLY A 266 4.08 -10.18 14.38
N VAL A 267 3.83 -10.79 15.52
CA VAL A 267 4.22 -10.33 16.85
C VAL A 267 5.31 -11.24 17.40
N TYR A 268 6.11 -10.71 18.32
CA TYR A 268 7.02 -11.50 19.14
C TYR A 268 7.01 -11.00 20.57
N GLU A 269 7.24 -11.91 21.52
CA GLU A 269 7.31 -11.62 22.96
C GLU A 269 8.25 -12.57 23.67
N GLY A 270 8.80 -12.14 24.81
CA GLY A 270 9.74 -12.92 25.61
C GLY A 270 10.86 -12.07 26.17
N ASN A 271 11.65 -12.60 27.10
CA ASN A 271 12.77 -11.89 27.73
C ASN A 271 12.42 -10.49 28.28
N GLY A 272 11.17 -10.27 28.70
CA GLY A 272 10.70 -8.97 29.19
C GLY A 272 10.48 -7.94 28.09
N VAL A 273 10.31 -8.35 26.83
CA VAL A 273 10.05 -7.46 25.69
C VAL A 273 8.87 -7.96 24.86
N GLN A 274 8.31 -7.08 24.05
CA GLN A 274 7.38 -7.42 22.98
C GLN A 274 7.54 -6.47 21.79
N GLY A 275 7.06 -6.89 20.64
CA GLY A 275 7.09 -6.07 19.43
C GLY A 275 6.39 -6.72 18.25
N THR A 276 6.46 -6.03 17.12
CA THR A 276 5.88 -6.45 15.84
C THR A 276 6.92 -6.44 14.73
N TYR A 277 6.63 -7.14 13.65
CA TYR A 277 7.36 -7.04 12.40
C TYR A 277 6.40 -7.14 11.22
N GLY A 278 6.70 -6.42 10.16
CA GLY A 278 5.96 -6.42 8.91
C GLY A 278 6.93 -6.20 7.76
N ALA A 279 6.77 -6.99 6.71
CA ALA A 279 7.70 -7.01 5.59
C ALA A 279 6.98 -7.31 4.27
N LYS A 280 7.46 -6.71 3.19
CA LYS A 280 7.01 -6.98 1.83
C LYS A 280 7.98 -7.95 1.16
N SER A 281 7.46 -8.83 0.32
CA SER A 281 8.26 -9.74 -0.48
C SER A 281 9.25 -8.96 -1.34
N ASP A 282 10.50 -9.41 -1.34
CA ASP A 282 11.58 -8.82 -2.14
C ASP A 282 11.27 -8.99 -3.64
N ASP A 283 10.66 -10.11 -4.03
CA ASP A 283 10.23 -10.37 -5.41
C ASP A 283 9.13 -9.38 -5.84
N GLN A 284 8.16 -9.12 -4.98
CA GLN A 284 7.12 -8.12 -5.28
C GLN A 284 7.70 -6.71 -5.32
N THR A 285 8.61 -6.39 -4.41
CA THR A 285 9.31 -5.10 -4.40
C THR A 285 10.11 -4.90 -5.68
N ALA A 286 10.81 -5.93 -6.18
CA ALA A 286 11.54 -5.88 -7.43
C ALA A 286 10.60 -5.67 -8.64
N LYS A 287 9.43 -6.33 -8.67
CA LYS A 287 8.42 -6.13 -9.71
C LYS A 287 7.85 -4.71 -9.69
N ASP A 288 7.53 -4.18 -8.52
CA ASP A 288 6.98 -2.83 -8.38
C ASP A 288 8.01 -1.76 -8.80
N ASN A 289 9.28 -1.95 -8.43
CA ASN A 289 10.37 -1.08 -8.89
C ASN A 289 10.55 -1.16 -10.41
N ALA A 290 10.49 -2.37 -10.99
CA ALA A 290 10.56 -2.54 -12.43
C ALA A 290 9.42 -1.81 -13.15
N VAL A 291 8.19 -1.85 -12.60
CA VAL A 291 7.04 -1.08 -13.12
C VAL A 291 7.33 0.42 -13.05
N MET A 292 7.80 0.93 -11.92
CA MET A 292 8.09 2.36 -11.75
C MET A 292 9.11 2.85 -12.78
N ASP A 293 10.20 2.11 -12.97
CA ASP A 293 11.29 2.47 -13.88
C ASP A 293 10.81 2.57 -15.34
N VAL A 294 10.03 1.59 -15.81
CA VAL A 294 9.52 1.59 -17.19
C VAL A 294 8.33 2.53 -17.37
N LYS A 295 7.51 2.72 -16.34
CA LYS A 295 6.35 3.63 -16.40
C LYS A 295 6.79 5.07 -16.59
N ILE A 296 7.86 5.52 -15.93
CA ILE A 296 8.40 6.86 -16.13
C ILE A 296 8.80 7.08 -17.60
N GLN A 297 9.40 6.06 -18.24
CA GLN A 297 9.78 6.13 -19.65
C GLN A 297 8.56 6.11 -20.58
N ALA A 298 7.57 5.28 -20.28
CA ALA A 298 6.32 5.22 -21.04
C ALA A 298 5.52 6.53 -20.93
N ASP A 299 5.37 7.09 -19.73
CA ASP A 299 4.68 8.37 -19.50
C ASP A 299 5.37 9.51 -20.28
N ALA A 300 6.70 9.54 -20.30
CA ALA A 300 7.46 10.52 -21.09
C ALA A 300 7.25 10.33 -22.61
N ALA A 301 7.32 9.09 -23.10
CA ALA A 301 7.06 8.76 -24.51
C ALA A 301 5.62 9.15 -24.93
N GLU A 302 4.63 8.84 -24.09
CA GLU A 302 3.24 9.20 -24.33
C GLU A 302 3.03 10.71 -24.35
N GLN A 303 3.69 11.47 -23.46
CA GLN A 303 3.66 12.93 -23.48
C GLN A 303 4.23 13.51 -24.78
N GLU A 304 5.35 12.97 -25.28
CA GLU A 304 5.94 13.40 -26.56
C GLU A 304 5.02 13.06 -27.75
N ILE A 305 4.44 11.87 -27.77
CA ILE A 305 3.46 11.48 -28.80
C ILE A 305 2.24 12.41 -28.75
N GLN A 306 1.75 12.77 -27.56
CA GLN A 306 0.64 13.71 -27.39
C GLN A 306 1.00 15.11 -27.87
N ALA A 307 2.21 15.60 -27.61
CA ALA A 307 2.69 16.89 -28.11
C ALA A 307 2.73 16.91 -29.65
N LEU A 308 3.27 15.86 -30.28
CA LEU A 308 3.30 15.73 -31.74
C LEU A 308 1.89 15.63 -32.33
N ARG A 309 0.96 14.94 -31.66
CA ARG A 309 -0.45 14.89 -32.09
C ARG A 309 -1.08 16.28 -32.07
N ALA A 310 -0.85 17.06 -31.02
CA ALA A 310 -1.35 18.44 -30.95
C ALA A 310 -0.77 19.33 -32.07
N GLU A 311 0.48 19.10 -32.49
CA GLU A 311 1.07 19.77 -33.66
C GLU A 311 0.44 19.29 -34.98
N ALA A 312 0.21 17.99 -35.12
CA ALA A 312 -0.46 17.42 -36.30
C ALA A 312 -1.89 17.95 -36.44
N ASP A 313 -2.66 18.03 -35.36
CA ASP A 313 -4.02 18.57 -35.34
C ASP A 313 -4.05 20.03 -35.80
N LYS A 314 -3.07 20.85 -35.38
CA LYS A 314 -2.92 22.23 -35.86
C LYS A 314 -2.62 22.28 -37.35
N ALA A 315 -1.72 21.42 -37.84
CA ALA A 315 -1.37 21.37 -39.26
C ALA A 315 -2.56 20.92 -40.13
N ILE A 316 -3.34 19.96 -39.65
CA ILE A 316 -4.59 19.51 -40.29
C ILE A 316 -5.59 20.68 -40.37
N ALA A 317 -5.84 21.37 -39.26
CA ALA A 317 -6.75 22.52 -39.23
C ALA A 317 -6.31 23.63 -40.20
N MET A 318 -5.01 23.90 -40.31
CA MET A 318 -4.47 24.85 -41.28
C MET A 318 -4.67 24.39 -42.73
N ALA A 319 -4.51 23.10 -43.02
CA ALA A 319 -4.76 22.54 -44.35
C ALA A 319 -6.24 22.65 -44.74
N GLU A 320 -7.15 22.34 -43.80
CA GLU A 320 -8.60 22.48 -44.00
C GLU A 320 -8.99 23.94 -44.26
N GLN A 321 -8.45 24.88 -43.47
CA GLN A 321 -8.69 26.31 -43.67
C GLN A 321 -8.15 26.79 -45.03
N ALA A 322 -6.94 26.37 -45.41
CA ALA A 322 -6.34 26.73 -46.70
C ALA A 322 -7.16 26.20 -47.88
N LYS A 323 -7.77 25.02 -47.74
CA LYS A 323 -8.71 24.47 -48.73
C LYS A 323 -9.99 25.28 -48.81
N ALA A 324 -10.60 25.61 -47.67
CA ALA A 324 -11.82 26.43 -47.62
C ALA A 324 -11.62 27.81 -48.25
N ASP A 325 -10.45 28.43 -48.04
CA ASP A 325 -10.10 29.71 -48.64
C ASP A 325 -9.82 29.60 -50.15
N ALA A 326 -9.22 28.51 -50.60
CA ALA A 326 -9.07 28.21 -52.03
C ALA A 326 -10.42 28.03 -52.72
N ASP A 327 -11.36 27.29 -52.10
CA ASP A 327 -12.71 27.10 -52.63
C ASP A 327 -13.48 28.43 -52.72
N LYS A 328 -13.36 29.29 -51.71
CA LYS A 328 -13.93 30.65 -51.74
C LYS A 328 -13.32 31.51 -52.84
N ALA A 329 -11.99 31.45 -53.02
CA ALA A 329 -11.29 32.20 -54.06
C ALA A 329 -11.72 31.73 -55.46
N GLN A 330 -11.87 30.41 -55.67
CA GLN A 330 -12.36 29.85 -56.92
C GLN A 330 -13.80 30.31 -57.21
N ALA A 331 -14.70 30.22 -56.23
CA ALA A 331 -16.08 30.69 -56.38
C ALA A 331 -16.17 32.20 -56.70
N ALA A 332 -15.27 33.01 -56.14
CA ALA A 332 -15.17 34.43 -56.45
C ALA A 332 -14.66 34.67 -57.89
N ALA A 333 -13.66 33.92 -58.33
CA ALA A 333 -13.15 33.97 -59.70
C ALA A 333 -14.23 33.57 -60.73
N ASP A 334 -14.99 32.51 -60.46
CA ASP A 334 -16.08 32.05 -61.33
C ASP A 334 -17.17 33.12 -61.46
N LYS A 335 -17.55 33.76 -60.35
CA LYS A 335 -18.49 34.90 -60.36
C LYS A 335 -17.95 36.10 -61.15
N ALA A 336 -16.67 36.40 -61.03
CA ALA A 336 -16.04 37.49 -61.79
C ALA A 336 -16.04 37.20 -63.29
N LYS A 337 -15.74 35.96 -63.68
CA LYS A 337 -15.79 35.50 -65.07
C LYS A 337 -17.20 35.60 -65.65
N ALA A 338 -18.21 35.12 -64.94
CA ALA A 338 -19.62 35.23 -65.38
C ALA A 338 -20.07 36.69 -65.55
N ARG A 339 -19.62 37.61 -64.68
CA ARG A 339 -19.89 39.05 -64.83
C ARG A 339 -19.21 39.64 -66.08
N ALA A 340 -17.97 39.24 -66.37
CA ALA A 340 -17.25 39.69 -67.56
C ALA A 340 -17.90 39.20 -68.85
N GLU A 341 -18.35 37.95 -68.89
CA GLU A 341 -19.08 37.36 -70.03
C GLU A 341 -20.42 38.08 -70.27
N ASN A 342 -21.19 38.37 -69.22
CA ASN A 342 -22.43 39.15 -69.33
C ASN A 342 -22.21 40.59 -69.78
N ALA A 343 -21.14 41.25 -69.32
CA ALA A 343 -20.78 42.61 -69.77
C ALA A 343 -20.36 42.64 -71.25
N GLY A 344 -19.71 41.57 -71.74
CA GLY A 344 -19.39 41.39 -73.16
C GLY A 344 -20.63 41.27 -74.04
N TRP A 345 -21.64 40.52 -73.59
CA TRP A 345 -22.94 40.41 -74.25
C TRP A 345 -23.68 41.75 -74.34
N ILE A 346 -23.70 42.52 -73.26
CA ILE A 346 -24.33 43.86 -73.23
C ILE A 346 -23.63 44.82 -74.21
N ARG A 347 -22.29 44.76 -74.29
CA ARG A 347 -21.51 45.57 -75.27
C ARG A 347 -21.80 45.17 -76.72
N CYS A 348 -21.97 43.88 -76.99
CA CYS A 348 -22.28 43.38 -78.33
C CYS A 348 -23.70 43.78 -78.76
N LEU A 349 -24.68 43.69 -77.86
CA LEU A 349 -26.06 44.19 -78.09
C LEU A 349 -26.09 45.70 -78.32
N ALA A 350 -25.30 46.49 -77.59
CA ALA A 350 -25.20 47.93 -77.79
C ALA A 350 -24.55 48.31 -79.14
N SER A 351 -23.66 47.48 -79.68
CA SER A 351 -23.04 47.68 -81.00
C SER A 351 -23.91 47.24 -82.18
N CYS A 352 -24.95 46.44 -81.96
CA CYS A 352 -25.89 46.01 -83.00
C CYS A 352 -27.12 46.93 -83.14
N PHE A 353 -27.30 47.89 -82.23
CA PHE A 353 -28.44 48.83 -82.21
C PHE A 353 -28.04 50.31 -82.34
N GLY A 354 -26.78 50.61 -82.68
CA GLY A 354 -26.31 51.94 -83.09
C GLY A 354 -25.96 51.96 -84.57
#